data_AF-A0A535MGI1-F1
#
_entry.id   AF-A0A535MGI1-F1
#
_cell.length_a   1.000
_cell.length_b   1.000
_cell.length_c   1.000
_cell.angle_alpha   90.00
_cell.angle_beta   90.00
_cell.angle_gamma   90.00
#
_symmetry.space_group_name_H-M   'P 1'
#
loop_
_entity.id
_entity.type
_entity.pdbx_description
1 polymer ?
#
loop_
_entity_poly.entity_id
_entity_poly.type
_entity_poly.pdbx_seq_one_letter_code
_entity_poly.pdbx_strand_id
1 'polypeptide(L)'
;MTGRGRRLSAVLAVAAVLSACSSAAPSRTPAPAPSQDTGAALAAADALFFGNHYDDAQRAYAGLVARAPGDALAHAAYALFLNYRMDFGGALAEARAGVAAAPRSGRAEAVLCRVQDWSLHVEDAVAAGARAVSLAPDDPLAHLFDSEALADHGDTAASQRQIDAAAAVLGPQSTDYERAELQREKANLARDAGDTAGELAADLAARDQQPGWVDRSAELAGAYIDGNQLDGAHKVLESALALAPADAQLLASLGSVALQQPDFPTAEQAYGRLLALSPRDPGALEAAAEVAMALHHDSRGARVLLLRALAADPTDVAAVDYILRLARDVDGDEAQARADILDTVATAEGADGPHPRPVAVPDPDAQRAAHALLALAEVNRDRSAAGLTPVTLDPRLTQSAAAHCFYWLANNALPAVIDLGIHLETPGTPGFTGVRAGDRANAAGWRDGPIVEDITHRGGAVPAVADWVDSVYHRFPIVRPELRSLGYADCAIGPLPMEDMEFGLSGAAAPRTAPPVLVPGDGQTGVPTTFLDNELPDPLPHGTPRNAGFPVTATFPEAASVRLTGFSLHDPSGAEVAAYTLSPGSGNENSASLLAHGPLKAATVYTVHLTAVVDGRPYDRTWTFVTQ
;
A
#
# COMPACT_ATOMS: atom_id res chain seq x y z
N MET A 1 3.33 -12.16 -11.14
CA MET A 1 4.46 -13.04 -11.55
C MET A 1 4.22 -13.64 -12.93
N THR A 2 4.93 -13.17 -13.94
CA THR A 2 5.20 -13.92 -15.18
C THR A 2 6.62 -13.58 -15.62
N GLY A 3 7.48 -14.59 -15.76
CA GLY A 3 8.83 -14.38 -16.29
C GLY A 3 9.96 -15.23 -15.71
N ARG A 4 9.72 -16.51 -15.37
CA ARG A 4 10.83 -17.46 -15.22
C ARG A 4 11.51 -17.69 -16.58
N GLY A 5 12.80 -17.36 -16.64
CA GLY A 5 13.79 -18.23 -17.24
C GLY A 5 14.33 -17.85 -18.63
N ARG A 6 15.64 -17.60 -18.67
CA ARG A 6 16.53 -18.24 -19.65
C ARG A 6 17.95 -18.33 -19.09
N ARG A 7 18.31 -19.55 -18.68
CA ARG A 7 19.70 -19.99 -18.51
C ARG A 7 20.33 -20.10 -19.90
N LEU A 8 21.53 -19.55 -20.07
CA LEU A 8 22.49 -20.00 -21.07
C LEU A 8 23.87 -19.99 -20.42
N SER A 9 24.29 -21.18 -20.00
CA SER A 9 25.67 -21.47 -19.62
C SER A 9 26.51 -21.57 -20.89
N ALA A 10 27.67 -20.91 -20.92
CA ALA A 10 28.81 -21.32 -21.72
C ALA A 10 30.10 -20.90 -21.01
N VAL A 11 30.86 -21.90 -20.57
CA VAL A 11 32.22 -21.80 -20.05
C VAL A 11 33.21 -22.20 -21.16
N LEU A 12 34.41 -21.62 -21.10
CA LEU A 12 35.72 -21.92 -21.73
C LEU A 12 36.20 -20.84 -22.71
N ALA A 13 37.48 -20.46 -22.81
CA ALA A 13 38.67 -20.45 -21.95
C ALA A 13 39.80 -19.81 -22.79
N VAL A 14 40.58 -18.91 -22.17
CA VAL A 14 42.02 -18.59 -22.39
C VAL A 14 42.53 -18.19 -23.80
N ALA A 15 43.09 -16.98 -23.88
CA ALA A 15 44.39 -16.74 -24.52
C ALA A 15 45.09 -15.53 -23.88
N ALA A 16 46.21 -15.80 -23.23
CA ALA A 16 47.14 -14.80 -22.71
C ALA A 16 47.95 -14.17 -23.84
N VAL A 17 48.12 -12.85 -23.81
CA VAL A 17 49.25 -12.17 -24.46
C VAL A 17 49.94 -11.30 -23.41
N LEU A 18 51.16 -11.72 -23.07
CA LEU A 18 52.13 -10.98 -22.30
C LEU A 18 52.57 -9.73 -23.09
N SER A 19 52.37 -8.55 -22.51
CA SER A 19 53.18 -7.38 -22.82
C SER A 19 53.66 -6.77 -21.50
N ALA A 20 54.95 -6.98 -21.24
CA ALA A 20 55.67 -6.37 -20.15
C ALA A 20 55.88 -4.88 -20.46
N CYS A 21 55.22 -4.01 -19.70
CA CYS A 21 55.63 -2.63 -19.53
C CYS A 21 55.84 -2.41 -18.03
N SER A 22 57.09 -2.26 -17.63
CA SER A 22 57.47 -1.77 -16.30
C SER A 22 56.97 -0.34 -16.15
N SER A 23 55.83 -0.14 -15.49
CA SER A 23 55.46 1.15 -14.94
C SER A 23 55.72 1.12 -13.43
N ALA A 24 56.52 2.08 -12.97
CA ALA A 24 56.79 2.30 -11.55
C ALA A 24 55.46 2.48 -10.79
N ALA A 25 55.38 1.89 -9.60
CA ALA A 25 54.25 2.09 -8.71
C ALA A 25 54.03 3.60 -8.47
N PRO A 26 52.83 4.14 -8.68
CA PRO A 26 52.55 5.53 -8.33
C PRO A 26 52.68 5.68 -6.82
N SER A 27 53.48 6.66 -6.42
CA SER A 27 53.66 7.09 -5.04
C SER A 27 52.31 7.33 -4.38
N ARG A 28 52.10 6.76 -3.19
CA ARG A 28 50.99 7.08 -2.28
C ARG A 28 51.18 8.51 -1.77
N THR A 29 50.76 9.51 -2.54
CA THR A 29 50.45 10.83 -2.00
C THR A 29 49.01 10.79 -1.48
N PRO A 30 48.77 10.97 -0.17
CA PRO A 30 47.42 11.18 0.35
C PRO A 30 46.81 12.39 -0.38
N ALA A 31 45.50 12.35 -0.62
CA ALA A 31 44.78 13.58 -0.94
C ALA A 31 45.07 14.61 0.17
N PRO A 32 45.21 15.91 -0.16
CA PRO A 32 45.37 16.93 0.87
C PRO A 32 44.20 16.82 1.84
N ALA A 33 44.51 16.66 3.14
CA ALA A 33 43.48 16.66 4.16
C ALA A 33 42.68 17.96 4.07
N PRO A 34 41.35 17.93 4.27
CA PRO A 34 40.57 19.16 4.37
C PRO A 34 41.22 20.06 5.43
N SER A 35 41.29 21.37 5.17
CA SER A 35 41.72 22.31 6.21
C SER A 35 40.80 22.13 7.43
N GLN A 36 41.32 22.34 8.64
CA GLN A 36 40.50 22.25 9.86
C GLN A 36 39.23 23.12 9.78
N ASP A 37 39.29 24.23 9.02
CA ASP A 37 38.17 25.11 8.74
C ASP A 37 37.06 24.45 7.90
N THR A 38 37.39 23.62 6.90
CA THR A 38 36.38 22.93 6.08
C THR A 38 35.66 21.83 6.85
N GLY A 39 36.38 21.06 7.67
CA GLY A 39 35.78 20.02 8.52
C GLY A 39 34.79 20.59 9.55
N ALA A 40 35.14 21.71 10.20
CA ALA A 40 34.25 22.39 11.13
C ALA A 40 33.01 22.98 10.43
N ALA A 41 33.18 23.49 9.21
CA ALA A 41 32.07 24.05 8.45
C ALA A 41 31.12 22.96 7.90
N LEU A 42 31.63 21.77 7.56
CA LEU A 42 30.81 20.61 7.23
C LEU A 42 29.96 20.17 8.43
N ALA A 43 30.57 20.00 9.60
CA ALA A 43 29.84 19.63 10.81
C ALA A 43 28.75 20.66 11.18
N ALA A 44 28.97 21.95 10.90
CA ALA A 44 27.96 22.98 11.08
C ALA A 44 26.81 22.86 10.05
N ALA A 45 27.09 22.47 8.81
CA ALA A 45 26.07 22.21 7.80
C ALA A 45 25.28 20.93 8.13
N ASP A 46 25.95 19.86 8.58
CA ASP A 46 25.31 18.63 9.08
C ASP A 46 24.38 18.93 10.26
N ALA A 47 24.80 19.78 11.21
CA ALA A 47 23.96 20.17 12.34
C ALA A 47 22.70 20.94 11.92
N LEU A 48 22.77 21.76 10.87
CA LEU A 48 21.58 22.40 10.29
C LEU A 48 20.67 21.37 9.62
N PHE A 49 21.26 20.43 8.88
CA PHE A 49 20.52 19.37 8.20
C PHE A 49 19.76 18.49 9.20
N PHE A 50 20.47 17.87 10.15
CA PHE A 50 19.87 17.00 11.16
C PHE A 50 19.07 17.77 12.23
N GLY A 51 19.14 19.10 12.23
CA GLY A 51 18.28 20.00 13.01
C GLY A 51 17.02 20.46 12.28
N ASN A 52 16.72 19.92 11.09
CA ASN A 52 15.57 20.26 10.24
C ASN A 52 15.59 21.69 9.68
N HIS A 53 16.75 22.34 9.67
CA HIS A 53 16.95 23.68 9.08
C HIS A 53 17.40 23.57 7.62
N TYR A 54 16.56 22.97 6.78
CA TYR A 54 16.94 22.56 5.42
C TYR A 54 17.36 23.71 4.50
N ASP A 55 16.71 24.88 4.57
CA ASP A 55 17.09 26.04 3.77
C ASP A 55 18.47 26.59 4.15
N ASP A 56 18.80 26.57 5.44
CA ASP A 56 20.11 26.99 5.94
C ASP A 56 21.18 25.95 5.60
N ALA A 57 20.87 24.66 5.74
CA ALA A 57 21.75 23.56 5.35
C ALA A 57 22.09 23.63 3.85
N GLN A 58 21.09 23.82 2.99
CA GLN A 58 21.25 24.02 1.54
C GLN A 58 22.24 25.15 1.23
N ARG A 59 22.05 26.32 1.86
CA ARG A 59 22.96 27.47 1.70
C ARG A 59 24.38 27.16 2.21
N ALA A 60 24.48 26.45 3.33
CA ALA A 60 25.77 26.10 3.95
C ALA A 60 26.57 25.15 3.04
N TYR A 61 25.97 24.07 2.57
CA TYR A 61 26.63 23.11 1.66
C TYR A 61 27.00 23.72 0.32
N ALA A 62 26.07 24.42 -0.35
CA ALA A 62 26.35 25.08 -1.61
C ALA A 62 27.50 26.10 -1.46
N GLY A 63 27.52 26.84 -0.35
CA GLY A 63 28.62 27.76 -0.02
C GLY A 63 29.96 27.08 0.21
N LEU A 64 29.98 25.87 0.77
CA LEU A 64 31.20 25.07 0.96
C LEU A 64 31.78 24.64 -0.38
N VAL A 65 30.96 24.03 -1.24
CA VAL A 65 31.36 23.61 -2.59
C VAL A 65 31.84 24.80 -3.42
N ALA A 66 31.18 25.95 -3.34
CA ALA A 66 31.59 27.15 -4.05
C ALA A 66 32.97 27.70 -3.61
N ARG A 67 33.32 27.61 -2.32
CA ARG A 67 34.61 28.07 -1.79
C ARG A 67 35.73 27.04 -1.99
N ALA A 68 35.38 25.77 -2.07
CA ALA A 68 36.33 24.66 -2.20
C ALA A 68 35.84 23.64 -3.26
N PRO A 69 35.81 24.00 -4.56
CA PRO A 69 35.27 23.14 -5.63
C PRO A 69 36.11 21.89 -5.93
N GLY A 70 37.24 21.70 -5.23
CA GLY A 70 38.05 20.49 -5.29
C GLY A 70 37.95 19.62 -4.03
N ASP A 71 37.08 19.98 -3.08
CA ASP A 71 36.89 19.20 -1.85
C ASP A 71 35.84 18.12 -2.07
N ALA A 72 36.32 16.89 -2.23
CA ALA A 72 35.47 15.73 -2.48
C ALA A 72 34.47 15.45 -1.34
N LEU A 73 34.81 15.76 -0.09
CA LEU A 73 33.93 15.52 1.05
C LEU A 73 32.83 16.59 1.14
N ALA A 74 33.12 17.83 0.74
CA ALA A 74 32.10 18.87 0.63
C ALA A 74 31.06 18.52 -0.44
N HIS A 75 31.51 18.07 -1.60
CA HIS A 75 30.64 17.56 -2.67
C HIS A 75 29.82 16.34 -2.21
N ALA A 76 30.45 15.36 -1.53
CA ALA A 76 29.76 14.18 -1.03
C ALA A 76 28.70 14.52 0.03
N ALA A 77 29.02 15.35 1.02
CA ALA A 77 28.03 15.77 2.03
C ALA A 77 26.88 16.54 1.39
N TYR A 78 27.16 17.41 0.41
CA TYR A 78 26.12 18.13 -0.29
C TYR A 78 25.21 17.22 -1.10
N ALA A 79 25.79 16.25 -1.81
CA ALA A 79 25.05 15.25 -2.56
C ALA A 79 24.13 14.43 -1.65
N LEU A 80 24.61 14.00 -0.48
CA LEU A 80 23.79 13.27 0.49
C LEU A 80 22.61 14.12 0.98
N PHE A 81 22.84 15.39 1.30
CA PHE A 81 21.76 16.33 1.66
C PHE A 81 20.72 16.44 0.54
N LEU A 82 21.15 16.70 -0.70
CA LEU A 82 20.24 16.82 -1.85
C LEU A 82 19.44 15.53 -2.08
N ASN A 83 20.04 14.37 -1.82
CA ASN A 83 19.39 13.07 -1.92
C ASN A 83 18.19 12.95 -0.96
N TYR A 84 18.36 13.33 0.32
CA TYR A 84 17.24 13.39 1.28
C TYR A 84 16.22 14.48 0.96
N ARG A 85 16.62 15.52 0.21
CA ARG A 85 15.70 16.53 -0.31
C ARG A 85 15.00 16.11 -1.61
N MET A 86 15.22 14.87 -2.07
CA MET A 86 14.68 14.31 -3.32
C MET A 86 15.12 15.07 -4.58
N ASP A 87 16.17 15.89 -4.52
CA ASP A 87 16.81 16.48 -5.70
C ASP A 87 17.85 15.50 -6.24
N PHE A 88 17.38 14.39 -6.82
CA PHE A 88 18.22 13.31 -7.33
C PHE A 88 19.16 13.79 -8.45
N GLY A 89 18.72 14.75 -9.26
CA GLY A 89 19.53 15.34 -10.33
C GLY A 89 20.71 16.13 -9.79
N GLY A 90 20.46 17.03 -8.83
CA GLY A 90 21.50 17.78 -8.13
C GLY A 90 22.42 16.86 -7.32
N ALA A 91 21.85 15.92 -6.58
CA ALA A 91 22.60 14.94 -5.80
C ALA A 91 23.58 14.14 -6.66
N LEU A 92 23.14 13.64 -7.82
CA LEU A 92 23.98 12.84 -8.71
C LEU A 92 25.10 13.69 -9.34
N ALA A 93 24.83 14.95 -9.66
CA ALA A 93 25.84 15.88 -10.16
C ALA A 93 26.95 16.11 -9.11
N GLU A 94 26.56 16.40 -7.87
CA GLU A 94 27.49 16.64 -6.76
C GLU A 94 28.25 15.37 -6.35
N ALA A 95 27.60 14.20 -6.30
CA ALA A 95 28.26 12.94 -6.00
C ALA A 95 29.36 12.60 -7.03
N ARG A 96 29.07 12.79 -8.33
CA ARG A 96 30.04 12.62 -9.41
C ARG A 96 31.18 13.63 -9.33
N ALA A 97 30.88 14.88 -8.98
CA ALA A 97 31.90 15.91 -8.76
C ALA A 97 32.84 15.53 -7.59
N GLY A 98 32.29 14.99 -6.50
CA GLY A 98 33.07 14.49 -5.36
C GLY A 98 34.02 13.36 -5.75
N VAL A 99 33.54 12.35 -6.47
CA VAL A 99 34.40 11.27 -7.00
C VAL A 99 35.44 11.79 -7.99
N ALA A 100 35.08 12.73 -8.86
CA ALA A 100 36.03 13.34 -9.81
C ALA A 100 37.13 14.15 -9.11
N ALA A 101 36.80 14.87 -8.03
CA ALA A 101 37.74 15.65 -7.24
C ALA A 101 38.74 14.76 -6.47
N ALA A 102 38.30 13.59 -6.00
CA ALA A 102 39.17 12.60 -5.39
C ALA A 102 38.78 11.16 -5.76
N PRO A 103 39.28 10.60 -6.89
CA PRO A 103 38.89 9.27 -7.40
C PRO A 103 39.26 8.07 -6.51
N ARG A 104 39.89 8.32 -5.38
CA ARG A 104 40.26 7.30 -4.37
C ARG A 104 39.58 7.54 -3.03
N SER A 105 38.62 8.45 -2.97
CA SER A 105 37.84 8.72 -1.77
C SER A 105 36.74 7.66 -1.62
N GLY A 106 36.91 6.73 -0.67
CA GLY A 106 35.88 5.72 -0.38
C GLY A 106 34.56 6.36 0.06
N ARG A 107 34.59 7.42 0.87
CA ARG A 107 33.39 8.16 1.29
C ARG A 107 32.66 8.83 0.13
N ALA A 108 33.38 9.36 -0.87
CA ALA A 108 32.73 9.96 -2.05
C ALA A 108 32.08 8.88 -2.94
N GLU A 109 32.74 7.73 -3.12
CA GLU A 109 32.14 6.58 -3.82
C GLU A 109 30.95 5.99 -3.04
N ALA A 110 30.99 5.99 -1.70
CA ALA A 110 29.88 5.56 -0.87
C ALA A 110 28.65 6.45 -1.14
N VAL A 111 28.80 7.78 -1.08
CA VAL A 111 27.66 8.68 -1.36
C VAL A 111 27.19 8.52 -2.81
N LEU A 112 28.09 8.30 -3.77
CA LEU A 112 27.68 7.99 -5.14
C LEU A 112 26.82 6.72 -5.21
N CYS A 113 27.16 5.67 -4.44
CA CYS A 113 26.34 4.47 -4.29
C CYS A 113 24.93 4.82 -3.82
N ARG A 114 24.79 5.50 -2.68
CA ARG A 114 23.49 5.91 -2.11
C ARG A 114 22.65 6.73 -3.09
N VAL A 115 23.26 7.68 -3.78
CA VAL A 115 22.55 8.55 -4.74
C VAL A 115 22.12 7.76 -5.98
N GLN A 116 22.97 6.87 -6.50
CA GLN A 116 22.63 6.03 -7.65
C GLN A 116 21.49 5.09 -7.33
N ASP A 117 21.52 4.50 -6.15
CA ASP A 117 20.50 3.59 -5.63
C ASP A 117 19.12 4.25 -5.57
N TRP A 118 19.01 5.38 -4.86
CA TRP A 118 17.75 6.14 -4.75
C TRP A 118 17.30 6.77 -6.08
N SER A 119 18.23 6.92 -7.03
CA SER A 119 17.92 7.33 -8.41
C SER A 119 17.55 6.15 -9.33
N LEU A 120 17.31 4.96 -8.77
CA LEU A 120 16.95 3.72 -9.47
C LEU A 120 18.02 3.21 -10.46
N HIS A 121 19.28 3.60 -10.27
CA HIS A 121 20.44 3.10 -11.02
C HIS A 121 21.15 1.97 -10.25
N VAL A 122 20.40 0.93 -9.87
CA VAL A 122 20.84 -0.13 -8.94
C VAL A 122 22.16 -0.82 -9.35
N GLU A 123 22.34 -1.16 -10.63
CA GLU A 123 23.57 -1.79 -11.12
C GLU A 123 24.81 -0.90 -10.95
N ASP A 124 24.66 0.40 -11.21
CA ASP A 124 25.75 1.36 -11.03
C ASP A 124 26.04 1.55 -9.54
N ALA A 125 24.99 1.57 -8.70
CA ALA A 125 25.09 1.69 -7.26
C ALA A 125 25.91 0.52 -6.66
N VAL A 126 25.57 -0.73 -6.98
CA VAL A 126 26.33 -1.91 -6.53
C VAL A 126 27.81 -1.82 -6.95
N ALA A 127 28.08 -1.33 -8.17
CA ALA A 127 29.46 -1.13 -8.62
C ALA A 127 30.18 -0.03 -7.81
N ALA A 128 29.50 1.05 -7.44
CA ALA A 128 30.03 2.12 -6.60
C ALA A 128 30.24 1.68 -5.14
N GLY A 129 29.28 0.96 -4.55
CA GLY A 129 29.37 0.40 -3.20
C GLY A 129 30.56 -0.55 -3.05
N ALA A 130 30.74 -1.48 -3.99
CA ALA A 130 31.90 -2.37 -4.01
C ALA A 130 33.24 -1.60 -4.10
N ARG A 131 33.29 -0.50 -4.87
CA ARG A 131 34.47 0.38 -4.92
C ARG A 131 34.66 1.13 -3.60
N ALA A 132 33.59 1.63 -3.00
CA ALA A 132 33.62 2.35 -1.72
C ALA A 132 34.21 1.46 -0.61
N VAL A 133 33.69 0.23 -0.46
CA VAL A 133 34.17 -0.76 0.51
C VAL A 133 35.64 -1.12 0.24
N SER A 134 36.03 -1.29 -1.03
CA SER A 134 37.43 -1.56 -1.37
C SER A 134 38.38 -0.40 -1.04
N LEU A 135 37.90 0.85 -1.12
CA LEU A 135 38.71 2.04 -0.88
C LEU A 135 38.77 2.43 0.60
N ALA A 136 37.69 2.17 1.35
CA ALA A 136 37.56 2.53 2.76
C ALA A 136 36.82 1.42 3.55
N PRO A 137 37.47 0.26 3.80
CA PRO A 137 36.86 -0.87 4.51
C PRO A 137 36.61 -0.62 6.01
N ASP A 138 37.12 0.48 6.56
CA ASP A 138 36.88 0.89 7.96
C ASP A 138 35.80 2.00 8.04
N ASP A 139 35.20 2.40 6.91
CA ASP A 139 34.15 3.41 6.84
C ASP A 139 32.77 2.74 6.92
N PRO A 140 31.98 2.94 7.99
CA PRO A 140 30.69 2.27 8.14
C PRO A 140 29.72 2.64 7.01
N LEU A 141 29.74 3.87 6.48
CA LEU A 141 28.82 4.26 5.41
C LEU A 141 29.15 3.60 4.07
N ALA A 142 30.42 3.25 3.82
CA ALA A 142 30.78 2.48 2.62
C ALA A 142 30.09 1.12 2.62
N HIS A 143 30.02 0.47 3.78
CA HIS A 143 29.32 -0.80 3.96
C HIS A 143 27.79 -0.63 3.92
N LEU A 144 27.24 0.36 4.63
CA LEU A 144 25.78 0.54 4.73
C LEU A 144 25.14 0.96 3.40
N PHE A 145 25.80 1.83 2.64
CA PHE A 145 25.27 2.22 1.33
C PHE A 145 25.41 1.10 0.29
N ASP A 146 26.46 0.26 0.40
CA ASP A 146 26.56 -0.99 -0.40
C ASP A 146 25.49 -2.01 0.03
N SER A 147 25.13 -2.07 1.31
CA SER A 147 24.11 -3.01 1.79
C SER A 147 22.72 -2.73 1.22
N GLU A 148 22.34 -1.45 1.13
CA GLU A 148 21.06 -1.04 0.54
C GLU A 148 21.02 -1.41 -0.95
N ALA A 149 22.04 -1.00 -1.72
CA ALA A 149 22.13 -1.30 -3.15
C ALA A 149 22.12 -2.82 -3.44
N LEU A 150 22.73 -3.62 -2.57
CA LEU A 150 22.70 -5.09 -2.67
C LEU A 150 21.32 -5.67 -2.36
N ALA A 151 20.58 -5.11 -1.41
CA ALA A 151 19.21 -5.53 -1.09
C ALA A 151 18.27 -5.23 -2.26
N ASP A 152 18.33 -4.02 -2.83
CA ASP A 152 17.54 -3.59 -3.99
C ASP A 152 17.89 -4.37 -5.26
N HIS A 153 19.14 -4.80 -5.41
CA HIS A 153 19.57 -5.73 -6.45
C HIS A 153 19.08 -7.18 -6.21
N GLY A 154 18.57 -7.49 -5.02
CA GLY A 154 18.03 -8.79 -4.63
C GLY A 154 19.03 -9.76 -3.97
N ASP A 155 20.23 -9.31 -3.61
CA ASP A 155 21.23 -10.07 -2.85
C ASP A 155 21.18 -9.73 -1.35
N THR A 156 20.07 -10.11 -0.70
CA THR A 156 19.82 -9.89 0.73
C THR A 156 20.89 -10.53 1.63
N ALA A 157 21.50 -11.64 1.19
CA ALA A 157 22.58 -12.28 1.93
C ALA A 157 23.87 -11.45 1.89
N ALA A 158 24.18 -10.80 0.77
CA ALA A 158 25.29 -9.86 0.69
C ALA A 158 25.00 -8.58 1.46
N SER A 159 23.78 -8.05 1.38
CA SER A 159 23.33 -6.93 2.19
C SER A 159 23.58 -7.16 3.69
N GLN A 160 23.11 -8.29 4.24
CA GLN A 160 23.33 -8.63 5.65
C GLN A 160 24.82 -8.67 6.05
N ARG A 161 25.69 -9.20 5.17
CA ARG A 161 27.14 -9.23 5.45
C ARG A 161 27.73 -7.83 5.53
N GLN A 162 27.26 -6.89 4.71
CA GLN A 162 27.70 -5.50 4.77
C GLN A 162 27.17 -4.78 6.01
N ILE A 163 25.93 -5.05 6.43
CA ILE A 163 25.39 -4.57 7.72
C ILE A 163 26.25 -5.07 8.88
N ASP A 164 26.62 -6.36 8.88
CA ASP A 164 27.48 -6.95 9.92
C ASP A 164 28.89 -6.33 9.93
N ALA A 165 29.44 -6.07 8.74
CA ALA A 165 30.73 -5.41 8.58
C ALA A 165 30.71 -3.96 9.11
N ALA A 166 29.67 -3.19 8.77
CA ALA A 166 29.45 -1.86 9.32
C ALA A 166 29.37 -1.88 10.85
N ALA A 167 28.63 -2.84 11.42
CA ALA A 167 28.49 -2.98 12.87
C ALA A 167 29.83 -3.27 13.56
N ALA A 168 30.73 -4.00 12.90
CA ALA A 168 32.05 -4.34 13.42
C ALA A 168 33.04 -3.15 13.43
N VAL A 169 32.86 -2.16 12.55
CA VAL A 169 33.74 -0.98 12.45
C VAL A 169 33.20 0.25 13.18
N LEU A 170 31.91 0.26 13.53
CA LEU A 170 31.33 1.30 14.39
C LEU A 170 31.98 1.29 15.78
N GLY A 171 32.28 2.48 16.29
CA GLY A 171 32.95 2.65 17.57
C GLY A 171 32.50 3.90 18.32
N PRO A 172 33.14 4.22 19.47
CA PRO A 172 32.77 5.36 20.31
C PRO A 172 32.89 6.73 19.64
N GLN A 173 33.61 6.82 18.52
CA GLN A 173 33.80 8.07 17.75
C GLN A 173 32.87 8.18 16.54
N SER A 174 32.09 7.13 16.23
CA SER A 174 31.12 7.19 15.14
C SER A 174 30.08 8.27 15.41
N THR A 175 29.54 8.86 14.36
CA THR A 175 28.49 9.88 14.48
C THR A 175 27.15 9.25 14.85
N ASP A 176 26.22 10.06 15.34
CA ASP A 176 24.83 9.63 15.54
C ASP A 176 24.20 9.17 14.22
N TYR A 177 24.51 9.87 13.11
CA TYR A 177 24.09 9.48 11.77
C TYR A 177 24.58 8.09 11.37
N GLU A 178 25.87 7.78 11.55
CA GLU A 178 26.42 6.46 11.22
C GLU A 178 25.80 5.33 12.06
N ARG A 179 25.51 5.59 13.34
CA ARG A 179 24.80 4.62 14.19
C ARG A 179 23.34 4.47 13.77
N ALA A 180 22.69 5.55 13.38
CA ALA A 180 21.31 5.53 12.91
C ALA A 180 21.18 4.80 11.56
N GLU A 181 22.08 5.04 10.61
CA GLU A 181 22.10 4.36 9.31
C GLU A 181 22.26 2.84 9.46
N LEU A 182 23.06 2.36 10.43
CA LEU A 182 23.11 0.92 10.72
C LEU A 182 21.72 0.36 11.06
N GLN A 183 20.95 1.08 11.87
CA GLN A 183 19.61 0.63 12.25
C GLN A 183 18.63 0.78 11.09
N ARG A 184 18.72 1.87 10.31
CA ARG A 184 17.92 2.06 9.09
C ARG A 184 18.12 0.90 8.11
N GLU A 185 19.35 0.47 7.84
CA GLU A 185 19.58 -0.66 6.93
C GLU A 185 19.07 -2.00 7.48
N LYS A 186 19.05 -2.17 8.81
CA LYS A 186 18.37 -3.32 9.42
C LYS A 186 16.87 -3.24 9.26
N ALA A 187 16.29 -2.06 9.38
CA ALA A 187 14.85 -1.85 9.16
C ALA A 187 14.48 -2.15 7.71
N ASN A 188 15.27 -1.65 6.75
CA ASN A 188 15.10 -1.93 5.32
C ASN A 188 15.12 -3.44 5.03
N LEU A 189 16.15 -4.14 5.51
CA LEU A 189 16.27 -5.57 5.27
C LEU A 189 15.15 -6.38 5.96
N ALA A 190 14.68 -5.93 7.13
CA ALA A 190 13.55 -6.53 7.82
C ALA A 190 12.23 -6.32 7.04
N ARG A 191 12.01 -5.12 6.51
CA ARG A 191 10.87 -4.79 5.64
C ARG A 191 10.84 -5.69 4.40
N ASP A 192 11.97 -5.83 3.72
CA ASP A 192 12.10 -6.71 2.54
C ASP A 192 11.81 -8.18 2.86
N ALA A 193 12.09 -8.60 4.11
CA ALA A 193 11.78 -9.93 4.62
C ALA A 193 10.32 -10.07 5.12
N GLY A 194 9.55 -8.99 5.17
CA GLY A 194 8.21 -8.95 5.78
C GLY A 194 8.22 -9.07 7.31
N ASP A 195 9.36 -8.80 7.96
CA ASP A 195 9.50 -8.79 9.42
C ASP A 195 9.16 -7.42 10.00
N THR A 196 7.86 -7.11 10.07
CA THR A 196 7.35 -5.84 10.62
C THR A 196 7.82 -5.57 12.05
N ALA A 197 8.01 -6.61 12.87
CA ALA A 197 8.47 -6.43 14.25
C ALA A 197 9.96 -6.05 14.30
N GLY A 198 10.78 -6.67 13.46
CA GLY A 198 12.19 -6.31 13.27
C GLY A 198 12.37 -4.91 12.71
N GLU A 199 11.56 -4.54 11.73
CA GLU A 199 11.53 -3.21 11.12
C GLU A 199 11.25 -2.13 12.17
N LEU A 200 10.13 -2.22 12.88
CA LEU A 200 9.75 -1.24 13.90
C LEU A 200 10.79 -1.10 15.02
N ALA A 201 11.39 -2.21 15.45
CA ALA A 201 12.44 -2.18 16.48
C ALA A 201 13.70 -1.46 15.98
N ALA A 202 14.07 -1.66 14.72
CA ALA A 202 15.22 -1.04 14.10
C ALA A 202 14.98 0.45 13.80
N ASP A 203 13.82 0.84 13.27
CA ASP A 203 13.47 2.26 13.04
C ASP A 203 13.36 3.04 14.35
N LEU A 204 12.82 2.43 15.41
CA LEU A 204 12.84 3.03 16.74
C LEU A 204 14.28 3.27 17.22
N ALA A 205 15.16 2.28 17.04
CA ALA A 205 16.57 2.43 17.39
C ALA A 205 17.30 3.48 16.54
N ALA A 206 16.96 3.62 15.25
CA ALA A 206 17.48 4.67 14.37
C ALA A 206 17.07 6.06 14.88
N ARG A 207 15.80 6.24 15.21
CA ARG A 207 15.27 7.48 15.79
C ARG A 207 15.91 7.79 17.15
N ASP A 208 16.16 6.80 17.99
CA ASP A 208 16.83 7.02 19.29
C ASP A 208 18.27 7.53 19.13
N GLN A 209 18.95 7.24 18.02
CA GLN A 209 20.25 7.83 17.70
C GLN A 209 20.12 9.29 17.23
N GLN A 210 19.07 9.64 16.49
CA GLN A 210 18.83 10.99 15.95
C GLN A 210 17.43 11.51 16.30
N PRO A 211 17.11 11.74 17.59
CA PRO A 211 15.74 12.03 18.03
C PRO A 211 15.22 13.40 17.58
N GLY A 212 16.12 14.30 17.16
CA GLY A 212 15.77 15.63 16.68
C GLY A 212 15.55 15.73 15.17
N TRP A 213 15.85 14.67 14.40
CA TRP A 213 15.76 14.72 12.94
C TRP A 213 14.45 14.07 12.47
N VAL A 214 13.59 14.84 11.79
CA VAL A 214 12.24 14.40 11.47
C VAL A 214 12.18 13.26 10.46
N ASP A 215 13.18 13.11 9.60
CA ASP A 215 13.25 12.00 8.63
C ASP A 215 13.24 10.64 9.35
N ARG A 216 13.89 10.50 10.52
CA ARG A 216 13.81 9.25 11.31
C ARG A 216 12.42 8.97 11.86
N SER A 217 11.70 10.03 12.20
CA SER A 217 10.32 9.90 12.65
C SER A 217 9.39 9.57 11.48
N ALA A 218 9.67 10.09 10.28
CA ALA A 218 8.93 9.75 9.07
C ALA A 218 9.13 8.28 8.66
N GLU A 219 10.37 7.77 8.71
CA GLU A 219 10.69 6.35 8.50
C GLU A 219 9.88 5.46 9.46
N LEU A 220 9.95 5.74 10.76
CA LEU A 220 9.20 5.00 11.78
C LEU A 220 7.67 5.12 11.62
N ALA A 221 7.17 6.29 11.23
CA ALA A 221 5.75 6.48 10.96
C ALA A 221 5.30 5.64 9.74
N GLY A 222 6.12 5.55 8.69
CA GLY A 222 5.91 4.67 7.55
C GLY A 222 5.80 3.21 7.97
N ALA A 223 6.75 2.71 8.77
CA ALA A 223 6.70 1.34 9.30
C ALA A 223 5.44 1.07 10.14
N TYR A 224 4.98 2.05 10.94
CA TYR A 224 3.70 1.92 11.65
C TYR A 224 2.50 1.86 10.70
N ILE A 225 2.48 2.67 9.64
CA ILE A 225 1.41 2.67 8.63
C ILE A 225 1.36 1.33 7.89
N ASP A 226 2.51 0.86 7.39
CA ASP A 226 2.62 -0.42 6.68
C ASP A 226 2.23 -1.60 7.56
N GLY A 227 2.52 -1.52 8.86
CA GLY A 227 2.08 -2.48 9.87
C GLY A 227 0.62 -2.32 10.33
N ASN A 228 -0.17 -1.41 9.72
CA ASN A 228 -1.53 -1.04 10.12
C ASN A 228 -1.66 -0.65 11.61
N GLN A 229 -0.61 -0.07 12.18
CA GLN A 229 -0.51 0.40 13.56
C GLN A 229 -0.70 1.92 13.63
N LEU A 230 -1.89 2.37 13.22
CA LEU A 230 -2.20 3.78 13.04
C LEU A 230 -2.02 4.63 14.32
N ASP A 231 -2.29 4.09 15.50
CA ASP A 231 -2.05 4.77 16.80
C ASP A 231 -0.57 5.10 17.02
N GLY A 232 0.33 4.22 16.57
CA GLY A 232 1.77 4.41 16.64
C GLY A 232 2.20 5.51 15.67
N ALA A 233 1.72 5.42 14.41
CA ALA A 233 1.98 6.41 13.37
C ALA A 233 1.54 7.81 13.82
N HIS A 234 0.31 7.94 14.30
CA HIS A 234 -0.26 9.20 14.80
C HIS A 234 0.67 9.86 15.84
N LYS A 235 1.03 9.14 16.90
CA LYS A 235 1.87 9.68 17.98
C LYS A 235 3.25 10.11 17.50
N VAL A 236 3.85 9.33 16.59
CA VAL A 236 5.17 9.67 16.03
C VAL A 236 5.06 10.93 15.17
N LEU A 237 4.06 11.03 14.32
CA LEU A 237 3.83 12.19 13.46
C LEU A 237 3.55 13.46 14.28
N GLU A 238 2.74 13.39 15.33
CA GLU A 238 2.54 14.52 16.26
C GLU A 238 3.87 14.96 16.91
N SER A 239 4.69 14.01 17.36
CA SER A 239 5.98 14.32 17.98
C SER A 239 6.96 14.96 16.99
N ALA A 240 6.96 14.51 15.72
CA ALA A 240 7.78 15.07 14.66
C ALA A 240 7.32 16.48 14.26
N LEU A 241 6.00 16.71 14.21
CA LEU A 241 5.41 18.03 13.94
C LEU A 241 5.66 19.04 15.06
N ALA A 242 5.97 18.60 16.28
CA ALA A 242 6.45 19.49 17.34
C ALA A 242 7.87 20.04 17.06
N LEU A 243 8.69 19.29 16.30
CA LEU A 243 10.02 19.70 15.86
C LEU A 243 9.97 20.53 14.57
N ALA A 244 9.12 20.14 13.62
CA ALA A 244 8.93 20.83 12.35
C ALA A 244 7.44 21.14 12.08
N PRO A 245 6.86 22.20 12.68
CA PRO A 245 5.43 22.50 12.57
C PRO A 245 4.91 22.89 11.18
N ALA A 246 5.81 23.12 10.22
CA ALA A 246 5.45 23.48 8.84
C ALA A 246 5.93 22.44 7.83
N ASP A 247 6.26 21.22 8.29
CA ASP A 247 6.63 20.15 7.38
C ASP A 247 5.38 19.62 6.65
N ALA A 248 5.32 19.85 5.34
CA ALA A 248 4.17 19.51 4.52
C ALA A 248 3.95 17.99 4.43
N GLN A 249 5.02 17.20 4.40
CA GLN A 249 4.91 15.75 4.28
C GLN A 249 4.36 15.15 5.58
N LEU A 250 4.87 15.59 6.73
CA LEU A 250 4.36 15.14 8.02
C LEU A 250 2.89 15.54 8.24
N LEU A 251 2.48 16.74 7.77
CA LEU A 251 1.08 17.17 7.81
C LEU A 251 0.20 16.28 6.93
N ALA A 252 0.64 15.96 5.71
CA ALA A 252 -0.09 15.07 4.81
C ALA A 252 -0.23 13.66 5.42
N SER A 253 0.85 13.11 5.97
CA SER A 253 0.84 11.81 6.64
C SER A 253 -0.06 11.80 7.87
N LEU A 254 -0.03 12.84 8.72
CA LEU A 254 -0.92 12.92 9.89
C LEU A 254 -2.39 13.00 9.46
N GLY A 255 -2.70 13.82 8.45
CA GLY A 255 -4.05 13.92 7.91
C GLY A 255 -4.56 12.60 7.36
N SER A 256 -3.72 11.86 6.63
CA SER A 256 -4.08 10.55 6.06
C SER A 256 -4.28 9.49 7.14
N VAL A 257 -3.38 9.42 8.13
CA VAL A 257 -3.54 8.51 9.29
C VAL A 257 -4.81 8.86 10.06
N ALA A 258 -5.09 10.14 10.28
CA ALA A 258 -6.30 10.59 10.98
C ALA A 258 -7.57 10.19 10.23
N LEU A 259 -7.63 10.32 8.91
CA LEU A 259 -8.74 9.82 8.08
C LEU A 259 -8.94 8.30 8.23
N GLN A 260 -7.86 7.52 8.23
CA GLN A 260 -7.93 6.06 8.43
C GLN A 260 -8.34 5.67 9.86
N GLN A 261 -8.17 6.55 10.85
CA GLN A 261 -8.59 6.36 12.25
C GLN A 261 -9.97 6.96 12.59
N PRO A 262 -10.82 7.20 11.58
CA PRO A 262 -11.92 8.17 11.61
C PRO A 262 -11.77 9.41 12.53
N ASP A 263 -10.57 9.95 12.69
CA ASP A 263 -10.28 11.16 13.48
C ASP A 263 -10.35 12.42 12.58
N PHE A 264 -11.55 12.68 12.08
CA PHE A 264 -11.79 13.81 11.18
C PHE A 264 -11.38 15.18 11.73
N PRO A 265 -11.52 15.50 13.04
CA PRO A 265 -11.02 16.77 13.59
C PRO A 265 -9.51 16.95 13.43
N THR A 266 -8.72 15.90 13.67
CA THR A 266 -7.27 15.93 13.44
C THR A 266 -6.95 16.05 11.96
N ALA A 267 -7.68 15.33 11.09
CA ALA A 267 -7.54 15.46 9.65
C ALA A 267 -7.83 16.90 9.16
N GLU A 268 -8.91 17.53 9.64
CA GLU A 268 -9.26 18.92 9.32
C GLU A 268 -8.12 19.89 9.67
N GLN A 269 -7.54 19.73 10.86
CA GLN A 269 -6.44 20.57 11.32
C GLN A 269 -5.17 20.35 10.48
N ALA A 270 -4.82 19.10 10.19
CA ALA A 270 -3.62 18.75 9.44
C ALA A 270 -3.70 19.27 8.00
N TYR A 271 -4.78 18.96 7.28
CA TYR A 271 -4.98 19.42 5.90
C TYR A 271 -5.19 20.93 5.82
N GLY A 272 -5.84 21.55 6.80
CA GLY A 272 -5.95 23.01 6.88
C GLY A 272 -4.59 23.71 7.00
N ARG A 273 -3.67 23.16 7.80
CA ARG A 273 -2.28 23.65 7.90
C ARG A 273 -1.50 23.40 6.61
N LEU A 274 -1.67 22.23 5.99
CA LEU A 274 -1.02 21.90 4.72
C LEU A 274 -1.46 22.85 3.61
N LEU A 275 -2.77 23.11 3.46
CA LEU A 275 -3.31 24.04 2.47
C LEU A 275 -2.90 25.50 2.71
N ALA A 276 -2.53 25.88 3.94
CA ALA A 276 -1.95 27.18 4.21
C ALA A 276 -0.51 27.32 3.66
N LEU A 277 0.23 26.21 3.55
CA LEU A 277 1.58 26.14 2.98
C LEU A 277 1.54 25.92 1.46
N SER A 278 0.67 25.02 1.02
CA SER A 278 0.50 24.59 -0.37
C SER A 278 -0.96 24.70 -0.82
N PRO A 279 -1.46 25.90 -1.15
CA PRO A 279 -2.89 26.13 -1.44
C PRO A 279 -3.44 25.44 -2.69
N ARG A 280 -2.57 24.81 -3.48
CA ARG A 280 -2.89 24.11 -4.73
C ARG A 280 -2.51 22.63 -4.68
N ASP A 281 -2.20 22.10 -3.51
CA ASP A 281 -1.94 20.67 -3.34
C ASP A 281 -3.23 19.88 -3.63
N PRO A 282 -3.30 19.08 -4.71
CA PRO A 282 -4.55 18.43 -5.11
C PRO A 282 -5.03 17.43 -4.06
N GLY A 283 -4.14 16.58 -3.55
CA GLY A 283 -4.51 15.58 -2.54
C GLY A 283 -5.01 16.19 -1.23
N ALA A 284 -4.42 17.31 -0.79
CA ALA A 284 -4.91 18.03 0.40
C ALA A 284 -6.26 18.72 0.16
N LEU A 285 -6.53 19.19 -1.07
CA LEU A 285 -7.82 19.78 -1.44
C LEU A 285 -8.92 18.72 -1.47
N GLU A 286 -8.64 17.56 -2.05
CA GLU A 286 -9.54 16.40 -2.08
C GLU A 286 -9.85 15.90 -0.67
N ALA A 287 -8.82 15.65 0.16
CA ALA A 287 -9.01 15.22 1.54
C ALA A 287 -9.76 16.27 2.39
N ALA A 288 -9.52 17.56 2.17
CA ALA A 288 -10.30 18.61 2.83
C ALA A 288 -11.77 18.62 2.37
N ALA A 289 -12.06 18.27 1.12
CA ALA A 289 -13.44 18.13 0.63
C ALA A 289 -14.15 16.94 1.30
N GLU A 290 -13.45 15.82 1.47
CA GLU A 290 -13.93 14.67 2.22
C GLU A 290 -14.25 15.03 3.66
N VAL A 291 -13.31 15.66 4.37
CA VAL A 291 -13.51 16.10 5.76
C VAL A 291 -14.68 17.09 5.87
N ALA A 292 -14.84 18.01 4.91
CA ALA A 292 -15.94 18.96 4.89
C ALA A 292 -17.30 18.26 4.73
N MET A 293 -17.38 17.20 3.92
CA MET A 293 -18.57 16.38 3.81
C MET A 293 -18.81 15.59 5.09
N ALA A 294 -17.81 14.84 5.57
CA ALA A 294 -17.92 13.96 6.70
C ALA A 294 -18.35 14.68 7.99
N LEU A 295 -17.69 15.79 8.34
CA LEU A 295 -17.96 16.52 9.59
C LEU A 295 -19.14 17.48 9.50
N HIS A 296 -19.27 18.17 8.37
CA HIS A 296 -20.13 19.36 8.28
C HIS A 296 -21.25 19.21 7.26
N HIS A 297 -21.28 18.12 6.49
CA HIS A 297 -22.17 17.91 5.35
C HIS A 297 -22.16 19.11 4.37
N ASP A 298 -21.00 19.78 4.22
CA ASP A 298 -20.85 20.98 3.39
C ASP A 298 -20.54 20.63 1.92
N SER A 299 -21.57 20.22 1.18
CA SER A 299 -21.45 19.87 -0.25
C SER A 299 -20.92 21.00 -1.12
N ARG A 300 -21.28 22.24 -0.78
CA ARG A 300 -20.84 23.43 -1.52
C ARG A 300 -19.36 23.72 -1.29
N GLY A 301 -18.93 23.68 -0.03
CA GLY A 301 -17.52 23.83 0.33
C GLY A 301 -16.66 22.72 -0.29
N ALA A 302 -17.12 21.47 -0.20
CA ALA A 302 -16.47 20.32 -0.83
C ALA A 302 -16.33 20.51 -2.35
N ARG A 303 -17.40 20.87 -3.07
CA ARG A 303 -17.34 21.12 -4.50
C ARG A 303 -16.35 22.22 -4.89
N VAL A 304 -16.25 23.30 -4.10
CA VAL A 304 -15.26 24.36 -4.34
C VAL A 304 -13.82 23.84 -4.19
N LEU A 305 -13.57 22.99 -3.17
CA LEU A 305 -12.26 22.37 -2.97
C LEU A 305 -11.92 21.40 -4.11
N LEU A 306 -12.88 20.57 -4.55
CA LEU A 306 -12.70 19.62 -5.63
C LEU A 306 -12.46 20.29 -6.99
N LEU A 307 -13.16 21.39 -7.29
CA LEU A 307 -12.88 22.17 -8.51
C LEU A 307 -11.48 22.80 -8.46
N ARG A 308 -10.97 23.17 -7.28
CA ARG A 308 -9.58 23.62 -7.13
C ARG A 308 -8.57 22.47 -7.30
N ALA A 309 -8.90 21.28 -6.80
CA ALA A 309 -8.09 20.08 -7.01
C ALA A 309 -7.99 19.76 -8.51
N LEU A 310 -9.14 19.72 -9.20
CA LEU A 310 -9.23 19.52 -10.65
C LEU A 310 -8.52 20.64 -11.45
N ALA A 311 -8.48 21.87 -10.95
CA ALA A 311 -7.69 22.93 -11.59
C ALA A 311 -6.17 22.70 -11.45
N ALA A 312 -5.73 22.02 -10.39
CA ALA A 312 -4.33 21.65 -10.17
C ALA A 312 -3.95 20.36 -10.92
N ASP A 313 -4.87 19.39 -11.02
CA ASP A 313 -4.75 18.20 -11.86
C ASP A 313 -6.02 18.01 -12.72
N PRO A 314 -6.01 18.48 -13.99
CA PRO A 314 -7.18 18.40 -14.88
C PRO A 314 -7.52 16.99 -15.36
N THR A 315 -6.72 15.98 -14.99
CA THR A 315 -6.94 14.58 -15.34
C THR A 315 -7.55 13.77 -14.20
N ASP A 316 -7.79 14.41 -13.05
CA ASP A 316 -8.34 13.79 -11.85
C ASP A 316 -9.79 13.34 -12.05
N VAL A 317 -9.95 12.03 -12.25
CA VAL A 317 -11.26 11.40 -12.44
C VAL A 317 -12.04 11.32 -11.12
N ALA A 318 -11.34 11.16 -9.99
CA ALA A 318 -11.96 11.02 -8.68
C ALA A 318 -12.65 12.31 -8.25
N ALA A 319 -11.97 13.46 -8.42
CA ALA A 319 -12.57 14.77 -8.20
C ALA A 319 -13.82 15.02 -9.07
N VAL A 320 -13.74 14.72 -10.37
CA VAL A 320 -14.88 14.86 -11.28
C VAL A 320 -16.03 13.95 -10.83
N ASP A 321 -15.75 12.71 -10.47
CA ASP A 321 -16.78 11.77 -10.04
C ASP A 321 -17.51 12.27 -8.79
N TYR A 322 -16.75 12.67 -7.78
CA TYR A 322 -17.35 13.10 -6.53
C TYR A 322 -18.14 14.40 -6.69
N ILE A 323 -17.66 15.35 -7.50
CA ILE A 323 -18.43 16.55 -7.86
C ILE A 323 -19.78 16.18 -8.48
N LEU A 324 -19.77 15.29 -9.50
CA LEU A 324 -21.00 14.88 -10.17
C LEU A 324 -21.93 14.14 -9.21
N ARG A 325 -21.38 13.39 -8.25
CA ARG A 325 -22.19 12.66 -7.29
C ARG A 325 -22.83 13.53 -6.24
N LEU A 326 -22.10 14.48 -5.66
CA LEU A 326 -22.67 15.50 -4.77
C LEU A 326 -23.77 16.29 -5.51
N ALA A 327 -23.50 16.70 -6.74
CA ALA A 327 -24.46 17.45 -7.55
C ALA A 327 -25.73 16.65 -7.87
N ARG A 328 -25.62 15.33 -8.09
CA ARG A 328 -26.76 14.48 -8.41
C ARG A 328 -27.57 14.10 -7.18
N ASP A 329 -26.90 13.68 -6.11
CA ASP A 329 -27.52 12.95 -5.00
C ASP A 329 -27.74 13.82 -3.77
N VAL A 330 -27.06 14.95 -3.68
CA VAL A 330 -27.16 15.88 -2.54
C VAL A 330 -27.77 17.20 -2.99
N ASP A 331 -27.21 17.85 -4.01
CA ASP A 331 -27.57 19.23 -4.37
C ASP A 331 -28.71 19.33 -5.41
N GLY A 332 -28.85 18.33 -6.28
CA GLY A 332 -29.83 18.31 -7.37
C GLY A 332 -29.52 19.26 -8.53
N ASP A 333 -28.24 19.56 -8.80
CA ASP A 333 -27.79 20.56 -9.77
C ASP A 333 -26.72 20.05 -10.77
N GLU A 334 -26.74 18.75 -11.10
CA GLU A 334 -25.75 18.08 -11.96
C GLU A 334 -25.40 18.83 -13.27
N ALA A 335 -26.37 19.50 -13.91
CA ALA A 335 -26.13 20.27 -15.12
C ALA A 335 -25.16 21.46 -14.90
N GLN A 336 -25.25 22.13 -13.76
CA GLN A 336 -24.32 23.20 -13.39
C GLN A 336 -22.95 22.62 -13.05
N ALA A 337 -22.90 21.50 -12.33
CA ALA A 337 -21.63 20.86 -11.99
C ALA A 337 -20.83 20.45 -13.22
N ARG A 338 -21.50 19.88 -14.23
CA ARG A 338 -20.88 19.57 -15.53
C ARG A 338 -20.34 20.82 -16.23
N ALA A 339 -21.05 21.94 -16.16
CA ALA A 339 -20.56 23.20 -16.72
C ALA A 339 -19.32 23.73 -15.99
N ASP A 340 -19.30 23.66 -14.66
CA ASP A 340 -18.17 24.10 -13.83
C ASP A 340 -16.92 23.23 -14.08
N ILE A 341 -17.10 21.90 -14.21
CA ILE A 341 -16.03 20.96 -14.57
C ILE A 341 -15.44 21.34 -15.93
N LEU A 342 -16.29 21.58 -16.94
CA LEU A 342 -15.86 21.97 -18.29
C LEU A 342 -15.06 23.27 -18.27
N ASP A 343 -15.54 24.29 -17.55
CA ASP A 343 -14.86 25.58 -17.41
C ASP A 343 -13.52 25.44 -16.68
N THR A 344 -13.48 24.65 -15.61
CA THR A 344 -12.28 24.38 -14.82
C THR A 344 -11.20 23.69 -15.66
N VAL A 345 -11.54 22.60 -16.35
CA VAL A 345 -10.58 21.87 -17.21
C VAL A 345 -10.11 22.75 -18.38
N ALA A 346 -10.99 23.59 -18.93
CA ALA A 346 -10.63 24.51 -20.01
C ALA A 346 -9.68 25.65 -19.57
N THR A 347 -9.68 25.99 -18.28
CA THR A 347 -8.91 27.12 -17.72
C THR A 347 -7.76 26.70 -16.81
N ALA A 348 -7.63 25.41 -16.50
CA ALA A 348 -6.54 24.87 -15.71
C ALA A 348 -5.17 25.21 -16.32
N GLU A 349 -4.18 25.50 -15.47
CA GLU A 349 -2.95 26.19 -15.85
C GLU A 349 -2.10 25.36 -16.82
N GLY A 350 -2.24 25.68 -18.12
CA GLY A 350 -1.57 25.07 -19.26
C GLY A 350 -1.37 26.03 -20.44
N ALA A 351 -1.26 27.34 -20.19
CA ALA A 351 -0.74 28.30 -21.16
C ALA A 351 0.80 28.37 -21.18
N ASP A 352 1.51 27.64 -20.31
CA ASP A 352 2.97 27.62 -20.27
C ASP A 352 3.54 26.51 -21.16
N GLY A 353 3.26 26.65 -22.46
CA GLY A 353 3.85 25.91 -23.57
C GLY A 353 3.43 26.54 -24.90
N PRO A 354 4.28 26.56 -25.95
CA PRO A 354 3.98 27.29 -27.19
C PRO A 354 2.70 26.79 -27.91
N HIS A 355 2.17 25.62 -27.54
CA HIS A 355 0.86 25.11 -27.96
C HIS A 355 0.22 24.26 -26.83
N PRO A 356 -0.80 24.78 -26.12
CA PRO A 356 -1.60 23.97 -25.19
C PRO A 356 -2.27 22.82 -25.95
N ARG A 357 -2.08 21.57 -25.51
CA ARG A 357 -2.93 20.47 -25.97
C ARG A 357 -4.22 20.51 -25.17
N PRO A 358 -5.40 20.40 -25.81
CA PRO A 358 -6.66 20.26 -25.07
C PRO A 358 -6.59 19.04 -24.15
N VAL A 359 -6.86 19.24 -22.85
CA VAL A 359 -7.07 18.14 -21.91
C VAL A 359 -8.51 17.67 -22.07
N ALA A 360 -8.72 16.37 -22.23
CA ALA A 360 -10.07 15.81 -22.28
C ALA A 360 -10.66 15.79 -20.87
N VAL A 361 -11.93 16.16 -20.72
CA VAL A 361 -12.62 16.04 -19.42
C VAL A 361 -12.67 14.56 -19.02
N PRO A 362 -12.28 14.21 -17.78
CA PRO A 362 -12.44 12.88 -17.23
C PRO A 362 -13.87 12.32 -17.39
N ASP A 363 -13.99 11.04 -17.75
CA ASP A 363 -15.27 10.33 -17.87
C ASP A 363 -15.40 9.27 -16.75
N PRO A 364 -15.95 9.64 -15.58
CA PRO A 364 -16.06 8.72 -14.45
C PRO A 364 -17.09 7.60 -14.69
N ASP A 365 -18.09 7.81 -15.55
CA ASP A 365 -19.06 6.76 -15.91
C ASP A 365 -18.36 5.63 -16.68
N ALA A 366 -17.45 5.96 -17.60
CA ALA A 366 -16.64 4.98 -18.32
C ALA A 366 -15.68 4.23 -17.38
N GLN A 367 -15.05 4.93 -16.43
CA GLN A 367 -14.15 4.30 -15.44
C GLN A 367 -14.89 3.29 -14.56
N ARG A 368 -16.02 3.68 -13.95
CA ARG A 368 -16.84 2.76 -13.16
C ARG A 368 -17.32 1.55 -13.95
N ALA A 369 -17.75 1.77 -15.19
CA ALA A 369 -18.16 0.66 -16.07
C ALA A 369 -17.01 -0.32 -16.31
N ALA A 370 -15.77 0.17 -16.47
CA ALA A 370 -14.59 -0.67 -16.60
C ALA A 370 -14.29 -1.44 -15.30
N HIS A 371 -14.35 -0.78 -14.15
CA HIS A 371 -14.13 -1.42 -12.84
C HIS A 371 -15.17 -2.51 -12.55
N ALA A 372 -16.46 -2.24 -12.81
CA ALA A 372 -17.52 -3.23 -12.66
C ALA A 372 -17.33 -4.45 -13.57
N LEU A 373 -16.83 -4.26 -14.80
CA LEU A 373 -16.50 -5.37 -15.70
C LEU A 373 -15.30 -6.18 -15.20
N LEU A 374 -14.30 -5.55 -14.59
CA LEU A 374 -13.19 -6.25 -13.94
C LEU A 374 -13.70 -7.08 -12.76
N ALA A 375 -14.49 -6.49 -11.87
CA ALA A 375 -15.10 -7.19 -10.73
C ALA A 375 -15.93 -8.40 -11.18
N LEU A 376 -16.77 -8.22 -12.21
CA LEU A 376 -17.55 -9.31 -12.82
C LEU A 376 -16.66 -10.44 -13.34
N ALA A 377 -15.56 -10.10 -14.02
CA ALA A 377 -14.63 -11.08 -14.58
C ALA A 377 -13.98 -11.91 -13.47
N GLU A 378 -13.54 -11.27 -12.39
CA GLU A 378 -12.96 -11.94 -11.22
C GLU A 378 -13.99 -12.86 -10.53
N VAL A 379 -15.19 -12.35 -10.23
CA VAL A 379 -16.27 -13.17 -9.64
C VAL A 379 -16.58 -14.38 -10.52
N ASN A 380 -16.68 -14.21 -11.84
CA ASN A 380 -16.98 -15.30 -12.76
C ASN A 380 -15.81 -16.29 -12.92
N ARG A 381 -14.56 -15.84 -12.77
CA ARG A 381 -13.37 -16.72 -12.71
C ARG A 381 -13.48 -17.65 -11.50
N ASP A 382 -13.76 -17.10 -10.33
CA ASP A 382 -13.83 -17.87 -9.08
C ASP A 382 -15.07 -18.77 -9.02
N ARG A 383 -16.22 -18.28 -9.51
CA ARG A 383 -17.43 -19.10 -9.67
C ARG A 383 -17.20 -20.28 -10.62
N SER A 384 -16.51 -20.05 -11.75
CA SER A 384 -16.19 -21.13 -12.69
C SER A 384 -15.26 -22.17 -12.06
N ALA A 385 -14.28 -21.73 -11.26
CA ALA A 385 -13.39 -22.63 -10.51
C ALA A 385 -14.16 -23.47 -9.47
N ALA A 386 -15.22 -22.91 -8.88
CA ALA A 386 -16.14 -23.61 -7.97
C ALA A 386 -17.22 -24.45 -8.69
N GLY A 387 -17.20 -24.52 -10.03
CA GLY A 387 -18.17 -25.29 -10.81
C GLY A 387 -19.56 -24.64 -10.93
N LEU A 388 -19.65 -23.33 -10.69
CA LEU A 388 -20.88 -22.56 -10.74
C LEU A 388 -21.06 -21.85 -12.09
N THR A 389 -22.31 -21.57 -12.43
CA THR A 389 -22.65 -20.79 -13.62
C THR A 389 -22.19 -19.34 -13.45
N PRO A 390 -21.55 -18.74 -14.48
CA PRO A 390 -21.29 -17.31 -14.52
C PRO A 390 -22.57 -16.47 -14.35
N VAL A 391 -22.41 -15.29 -13.78
CA VAL A 391 -23.45 -14.29 -13.55
C VAL A 391 -23.22 -13.07 -14.43
N THR A 392 -24.17 -12.13 -14.42
CA THR A 392 -24.12 -10.91 -15.23
C THR A 392 -24.21 -9.66 -14.38
N LEU A 393 -23.64 -8.55 -14.85
CA LEU A 393 -23.90 -7.23 -14.25
C LEU A 393 -25.35 -6.81 -14.47
N ASP A 394 -25.98 -6.22 -13.46
CA ASP A 394 -27.23 -5.47 -13.59
C ASP A 394 -26.99 -3.99 -13.30
N PRO A 395 -27.30 -3.07 -14.23
CA PRO A 395 -27.03 -1.65 -14.04
C PRO A 395 -27.76 -1.02 -12.86
N ARG A 396 -28.91 -1.58 -12.43
CA ARG A 396 -29.65 -1.10 -11.26
C ARG A 396 -28.92 -1.44 -9.96
N LEU A 397 -28.30 -2.63 -9.91
CA LEU A 397 -27.47 -3.03 -8.77
C LEU A 397 -26.17 -2.23 -8.74
N THR A 398 -25.53 -2.00 -9.89
CA THR A 398 -24.36 -1.10 -9.97
C THR A 398 -24.73 0.32 -9.51
N GLN A 399 -25.93 0.80 -9.83
CA GLN A 399 -26.41 2.08 -9.34
C GLN A 399 -26.63 2.06 -7.81
N SER A 400 -27.15 0.97 -7.24
CA SER A 400 -27.29 0.78 -5.78
C SER A 400 -25.93 0.80 -5.07
N ALA A 401 -24.97 0.03 -5.58
CA ALA A 401 -23.62 -0.04 -5.02
C ALA A 401 -22.92 1.32 -5.09
N ALA A 402 -23.03 1.99 -6.25
CA ALA A 402 -22.51 3.35 -6.38
C ALA A 402 -23.20 4.26 -5.36
N ALA A 403 -24.53 4.20 -5.28
CA ALA A 403 -25.35 5.00 -4.38
C ALA A 403 -24.76 5.00 -2.96
N HIS A 404 -24.55 3.79 -2.46
CA HIS A 404 -24.10 3.51 -1.12
C HIS A 404 -22.63 3.87 -0.86
N CYS A 405 -21.72 3.57 -1.78
CA CYS A 405 -20.31 3.91 -1.63
C CYS A 405 -20.11 5.42 -1.36
N PHE A 406 -20.78 6.26 -2.15
CA PHE A 406 -20.70 7.71 -1.97
C PHE A 406 -21.55 8.23 -0.82
N TYR A 407 -22.61 7.51 -0.43
CA TYR A 407 -23.30 7.77 0.83
C TYR A 407 -22.32 7.62 1.99
N TRP A 408 -21.53 6.54 2.02
CA TRP A 408 -20.53 6.32 3.05
C TRP A 408 -19.50 7.45 3.07
N LEU A 409 -18.89 7.82 1.93
CA LEU A 409 -17.94 8.95 1.89
C LEU A 409 -18.52 10.26 2.43
N ALA A 410 -19.80 10.54 2.14
CA ALA A 410 -20.45 11.76 2.63
C ALA A 410 -20.78 11.74 4.13
N ASN A 411 -20.76 10.57 4.76
CA ASN A 411 -21.30 10.34 6.10
C ASN A 411 -20.38 9.51 7.01
N ASN A 412 -19.12 9.25 6.63
CA ASN A 412 -18.20 8.33 7.30
C ASN A 412 -17.77 8.79 8.71
N ALA A 413 -18.06 10.04 9.11
CA ALA A 413 -17.93 10.49 10.50
C ALA A 413 -19.13 10.15 11.40
N LEU A 414 -20.23 9.63 10.84
CA LEU A 414 -21.40 9.26 11.64
C LEU A 414 -21.11 8.00 12.47
N PRO A 415 -21.37 8.00 13.79
CA PRO A 415 -21.23 6.79 14.60
C PRO A 415 -22.11 5.62 14.13
N ALA A 416 -23.16 5.90 13.36
CA ALA A 416 -24.07 4.90 12.83
C ALA A 416 -23.50 4.07 11.66
N VAL A 417 -22.43 4.54 11.00
CA VAL A 417 -21.82 3.85 9.84
C VAL A 417 -20.51 3.14 10.19
N ILE A 418 -20.13 3.11 11.47
CA ILE A 418 -18.94 2.41 11.97
C ILE A 418 -19.24 0.91 12.09
N ASP A 419 -18.21 0.07 11.94
CA ASP A 419 -18.28 -1.39 12.05
C ASP A 419 -19.34 -1.95 11.09
N LEU A 420 -20.21 -2.86 11.55
CA LEU A 420 -21.32 -3.42 10.77
C LEU A 420 -22.38 -2.37 10.38
N GLY A 421 -22.31 -1.16 10.96
CA GLY A 421 -23.13 -0.03 10.54
C GLY A 421 -22.84 0.44 9.12
N ILE A 422 -21.68 0.09 8.56
CA ILE A 422 -21.27 0.48 7.21
C ILE A 422 -22.29 0.06 6.13
N HIS A 423 -22.95 -1.09 6.33
CA HIS A 423 -24.00 -1.63 5.45
C HIS A 423 -25.33 -0.84 5.49
N LEU A 424 -25.45 0.14 6.38
CA LEU A 424 -26.68 0.84 6.66
C LEU A 424 -26.60 2.31 6.27
N GLU A 425 -27.74 2.86 5.84
CA GLU A 425 -27.89 4.30 5.67
C GLU A 425 -28.83 4.91 6.72
N THR A 426 -28.49 6.11 7.16
CA THR A 426 -29.26 6.91 8.12
C THR A 426 -30.25 7.82 7.39
N PRO A 427 -31.57 7.68 7.60
CA PRO A 427 -32.57 8.53 6.97
C PRO A 427 -32.35 10.03 7.21
N GLY A 428 -32.44 10.83 6.15
CA GLY A 428 -32.33 12.29 6.22
C GLY A 428 -30.90 12.84 6.18
N THR A 429 -29.91 11.99 5.97
CA THR A 429 -28.52 12.40 5.74
C THR A 429 -28.21 12.53 4.24
N PRO A 430 -27.19 13.30 3.82
CA PRO A 430 -26.83 13.49 2.41
C PRO A 430 -26.66 12.17 1.66
N GLY A 431 -27.23 12.07 0.46
CA GLY A 431 -27.12 10.89 -0.39
C GLY A 431 -27.96 9.68 0.03
N PHE A 432 -28.83 9.79 1.05
CA PHE A 432 -29.68 8.70 1.50
C PHE A 432 -30.60 8.17 0.38
N THR A 433 -30.54 6.87 0.13
CA THR A 433 -31.35 6.13 -0.84
C THR A 433 -32.17 5.00 -0.21
N GLY A 434 -31.73 4.43 0.93
CA GLY A 434 -32.45 3.36 1.62
C GLY A 434 -31.64 2.76 2.77
N VAL A 435 -32.32 2.35 3.85
CA VAL A 435 -31.63 1.93 5.10
C VAL A 435 -30.79 0.67 4.91
N ARG A 436 -31.25 -0.31 4.14
CA ARG A 436 -30.54 -1.57 3.87
C ARG A 436 -30.27 -1.72 2.39
N ALA A 437 -29.31 -2.56 2.02
CA ALA A 437 -29.02 -2.94 0.62
C ALA A 437 -30.26 -3.22 -0.23
N GLY A 438 -31.19 -4.03 0.27
CA GLY A 438 -32.46 -4.29 -0.43
C GLY A 438 -33.33 -3.04 -0.64
N ASP A 439 -33.35 -2.08 0.28
CA ASP A 439 -34.09 -0.82 0.13
C ASP A 439 -33.46 0.08 -0.93
N ARG A 440 -32.13 0.16 -0.96
CA ARG A 440 -31.37 0.92 -1.96
C ARG A 440 -31.51 0.32 -3.35
N ALA A 441 -31.40 -1.00 -3.47
CA ALA A 441 -31.64 -1.71 -4.72
C ALA A 441 -33.08 -1.48 -5.22
N ASN A 442 -34.08 -1.49 -4.32
CA ASN A 442 -35.47 -1.15 -4.65
C ASN A 442 -35.61 0.31 -5.16
N ALA A 443 -34.87 1.26 -4.58
CA ALA A 443 -34.83 2.65 -5.02
C ALA A 443 -34.20 2.80 -6.42
N ALA A 444 -33.19 1.98 -6.73
CA ALA A 444 -32.61 1.85 -8.07
C ALA A 444 -33.48 1.04 -9.06
N GLY A 445 -34.64 0.53 -8.61
CA GLY A 445 -35.60 -0.20 -9.46
C GLY A 445 -35.33 -1.70 -9.60
N TRP A 446 -34.44 -2.27 -8.79
CA TRP A 446 -34.25 -3.72 -8.69
C TRP A 446 -35.33 -4.35 -7.78
N ARG A 447 -36.13 -5.28 -8.30
CA ARG A 447 -37.19 -5.98 -7.56
C ARG A 447 -37.24 -7.48 -7.85
N ASP A 448 -36.20 -8.00 -8.49
CA ASP A 448 -36.22 -9.33 -9.10
C ASP A 448 -35.83 -10.44 -8.10
N GLY A 449 -35.35 -10.07 -6.91
CA GLY A 449 -35.08 -10.98 -5.82
C GLY A 449 -34.38 -10.34 -4.62
N PRO A 450 -34.02 -11.15 -3.61
CA PRO A 450 -33.22 -10.72 -2.46
C PRO A 450 -31.84 -10.20 -2.86
N ILE A 451 -31.26 -9.41 -1.95
CA ILE A 451 -29.93 -8.82 -2.08
C ILE A 451 -29.09 -9.20 -0.87
N VAL A 452 -27.81 -9.49 -1.13
CA VAL A 452 -26.73 -9.54 -0.15
C VAL A 452 -25.67 -8.54 -0.59
N GLU A 453 -24.84 -8.07 0.32
CA GLU A 453 -23.87 -7.00 0.08
C GLU A 453 -22.54 -7.37 0.73
N ASP A 454 -21.45 -7.12 0.01
CA ASP A 454 -20.08 -7.13 0.55
C ASP A 454 -19.43 -5.77 0.32
N ILE A 455 -18.65 -5.33 1.31
CA ILE A 455 -17.93 -4.05 1.31
C ILE A 455 -16.46 -4.31 1.67
N THR A 456 -15.52 -3.58 1.06
CA THR A 456 -14.11 -3.57 1.48
C THR A 456 -13.43 -2.24 1.14
N HIS A 457 -12.17 -2.09 1.55
CA HIS A 457 -11.34 -0.89 1.42
C HIS A 457 -9.96 -1.25 0.85
N ARG A 458 -9.92 -1.80 -0.37
CA ARG A 458 -8.70 -2.31 -1.02
C ARG A 458 -8.17 -1.44 -2.16
N GLY A 459 -8.91 -0.42 -2.58
CA GLY A 459 -8.49 0.51 -3.62
C GLY A 459 -8.59 -0.07 -5.04
N GLY A 460 -9.55 -0.96 -5.29
CA GLY A 460 -9.85 -1.44 -6.64
C GLY A 460 -10.59 -2.78 -6.75
N ALA A 461 -11.21 -2.99 -7.90
CA ALA A 461 -12.07 -4.14 -8.17
C ALA A 461 -11.38 -5.52 -8.02
N VAL A 462 -10.17 -5.67 -8.55
CA VAL A 462 -9.43 -6.95 -8.48
C VAL A 462 -9.04 -7.29 -7.04
N PRO A 463 -8.34 -6.42 -6.29
CA PRO A 463 -8.01 -6.73 -4.91
C PRO A 463 -9.26 -6.82 -4.01
N ALA A 464 -10.34 -6.08 -4.28
CA ALA A 464 -11.60 -6.22 -3.54
C ALA A 464 -12.25 -7.59 -3.71
N VAL A 465 -12.39 -8.08 -4.96
CA VAL A 465 -12.95 -9.42 -5.20
C VAL A 465 -12.07 -10.50 -4.62
N ALA A 466 -10.74 -10.36 -4.72
CA ALA A 466 -9.82 -11.30 -4.08
C ALA A 466 -9.99 -11.32 -2.56
N ASP A 467 -10.13 -10.15 -1.92
CA ASP A 467 -10.39 -10.01 -0.49
C ASP A 467 -11.66 -10.78 -0.07
N TRP A 468 -12.75 -10.61 -0.80
CA TRP A 468 -14.01 -11.28 -0.51
C TRP A 468 -13.97 -12.80 -0.79
N VAL A 469 -13.33 -13.22 -1.88
CA VAL A 469 -13.23 -14.65 -2.22
C VAL A 469 -12.31 -15.38 -1.26
N ASP A 470 -11.21 -14.76 -0.82
CA ASP A 470 -10.22 -15.40 0.04
C ASP A 470 -10.65 -15.45 1.50
N SER A 471 -11.76 -14.80 1.86
CA SER A 471 -12.33 -14.74 3.20
C SER A 471 -13.40 -15.81 3.49
N VAL A 472 -14.08 -15.76 4.64
CA VAL A 472 -15.12 -16.72 5.03
C VAL A 472 -16.52 -16.21 4.71
N TYR A 473 -16.96 -15.14 5.36
CA TYR A 473 -18.31 -14.60 5.25
C TYR A 473 -18.56 -13.91 3.91
N HIS A 474 -17.66 -13.02 3.45
CA HIS A 474 -17.82 -12.35 2.15
C HIS A 474 -17.72 -13.33 0.96
N ARG A 475 -17.14 -14.52 1.14
CA ARG A 475 -17.13 -15.54 0.10
C ARG A 475 -18.54 -16.08 -0.17
N PHE A 476 -19.37 -16.20 0.86
CA PHE A 476 -20.63 -16.94 0.76
C PHE A 476 -21.54 -16.39 -0.34
N PRO A 477 -21.81 -15.07 -0.44
CA PRO A 477 -22.63 -14.50 -1.51
C PRO A 477 -22.12 -14.83 -2.91
N ILE A 478 -20.79 -14.78 -3.10
CA ILE A 478 -20.12 -15.02 -4.39
C ILE A 478 -20.32 -16.46 -4.87
N VAL A 479 -20.27 -17.43 -3.96
CA VAL A 479 -20.34 -18.87 -4.28
C VAL A 479 -21.74 -19.46 -4.17
N ARG A 480 -22.77 -18.62 -3.98
CA ARG A 480 -24.16 -19.09 -3.97
C ARG A 480 -24.59 -19.64 -5.33
N PRO A 481 -25.23 -20.83 -5.38
CA PRO A 481 -25.89 -21.30 -6.59
C PRO A 481 -27.08 -20.44 -7.02
N GLU A 482 -27.71 -19.70 -6.10
CA GLU A 482 -28.83 -18.80 -6.39
C GLU A 482 -28.43 -17.45 -6.97
N LEU A 483 -27.15 -17.07 -6.93
CA LEU A 483 -26.69 -15.81 -7.51
C LEU A 483 -26.98 -15.76 -9.01
N ARG A 484 -27.55 -14.67 -9.49
CA ARG A 484 -27.93 -14.47 -10.91
C ARG A 484 -27.27 -13.23 -11.49
N SER A 485 -27.27 -12.16 -10.72
CA SER A 485 -26.71 -10.88 -11.12
C SER A 485 -25.90 -10.30 -9.99
N LEU A 486 -25.02 -9.36 -10.33
CA LEU A 486 -24.34 -8.52 -9.36
C LEU A 486 -24.34 -7.06 -9.83
N GLY A 487 -24.16 -6.15 -8.89
CA GLY A 487 -23.75 -4.78 -9.12
C GLY A 487 -22.45 -4.52 -8.40
N TYR A 488 -21.60 -3.69 -8.97
CA TYR A 488 -20.35 -3.29 -8.35
C TYR A 488 -20.13 -1.81 -8.57
N ALA A 489 -19.60 -1.14 -7.55
CA ALA A 489 -19.04 0.18 -7.67
C ALA A 489 -17.87 0.37 -6.69
N ASP A 490 -17.05 1.36 -6.99
CA ASP A 490 -16.02 1.87 -6.11
C ASP A 490 -16.10 3.41 -6.06
N CYS A 491 -15.59 3.98 -4.99
CA CYS A 491 -15.48 5.41 -4.79
C CYS A 491 -14.24 5.76 -3.96
N ALA A 492 -13.61 6.88 -4.30
CA ALA A 492 -12.48 7.44 -3.56
C ALA A 492 -12.37 8.94 -3.88
N ILE A 493 -11.90 9.72 -2.92
CA ILE A 493 -11.51 11.13 -3.13
C ILE A 493 -10.28 11.49 -2.29
N GLY A 494 -9.36 10.53 -2.18
CA GLY A 494 -8.25 10.61 -1.24
C GLY A 494 -7.89 9.22 -0.72
N PRO A 495 -7.35 9.11 0.50
CA PRO A 495 -6.80 7.86 1.02
C PRO A 495 -7.86 6.85 1.50
N LEU A 496 -9.15 7.17 1.42
CA LEU A 496 -10.26 6.33 1.89
C LEU A 496 -11.06 5.75 0.70
N PRO A 497 -10.55 4.70 0.03
CA PRO A 497 -11.33 4.00 -0.98
C PRO A 497 -12.42 3.16 -0.31
N MET A 498 -13.50 2.91 -1.03
CA MET A 498 -14.48 1.89 -0.69
C MET A 498 -14.91 1.17 -1.97
N GLU A 499 -15.04 -0.15 -1.87
CA GLU A 499 -15.63 -1.00 -2.88
C GLU A 499 -16.89 -1.66 -2.32
N ASP A 500 -17.96 -1.66 -3.11
CA ASP A 500 -19.26 -2.22 -2.74
C ASP A 500 -19.75 -3.15 -3.85
N MET A 501 -20.16 -4.36 -3.47
CA MET A 501 -20.79 -5.33 -4.36
C MET A 501 -22.16 -5.77 -3.85
N GLU A 502 -23.17 -5.57 -4.70
CA GLU A 502 -24.57 -5.94 -4.48
C GLU A 502 -24.88 -7.26 -5.21
N PHE A 503 -25.27 -8.29 -4.48
CA PHE A 503 -25.51 -9.65 -4.99
C PHE A 503 -27.00 -9.93 -5.22
N GLY A 504 -27.41 -9.97 -6.49
CA GLY A 504 -28.77 -10.29 -6.94
C GLY A 504 -29.07 -11.79 -6.93
N LEU A 505 -29.80 -12.26 -5.91
CA LEU A 505 -30.20 -13.65 -5.77
C LEU A 505 -31.52 -13.95 -6.48
N SER A 506 -31.68 -15.16 -7.03
CA SER A 506 -33.00 -15.60 -7.47
C SER A 506 -33.93 -15.81 -6.28
N GLY A 507 -35.19 -15.37 -6.38
CA GLY A 507 -36.20 -15.64 -5.34
C GLY A 507 -36.55 -17.13 -5.12
N ALA A 508 -36.03 -18.03 -5.96
CA ALA A 508 -36.14 -19.47 -5.77
C ALA A 508 -34.85 -20.04 -5.14
N ALA A 509 -35.00 -20.79 -4.05
CA ALA A 509 -33.90 -21.49 -3.39
C ALA A 509 -33.31 -22.59 -4.29
N ALA A 510 -32.02 -22.90 -4.11
CA ALA A 510 -31.42 -24.06 -4.75
C ALA A 510 -32.13 -25.35 -4.33
N PRO A 511 -32.19 -26.37 -5.20
CA PRO A 511 -32.71 -27.67 -4.83
C PRO A 511 -31.96 -28.22 -3.62
N ARG A 512 -32.68 -28.73 -2.62
CA ARG A 512 -32.08 -29.40 -1.45
C ARG A 512 -31.11 -30.53 -1.79
N THR A 513 -31.25 -31.10 -2.99
CA THR A 513 -30.42 -32.18 -3.51
C THR A 513 -29.16 -31.70 -4.25
N ALA A 514 -28.96 -30.39 -4.40
CA ALA A 514 -27.75 -29.87 -5.01
C ALA A 514 -26.52 -30.21 -4.14
N PRO A 515 -25.38 -30.59 -4.74
CA PRO A 515 -24.16 -30.80 -3.99
C PRO A 515 -23.70 -29.49 -3.34
N PRO A 516 -23.00 -29.56 -2.19
CA PRO A 516 -22.39 -28.37 -1.63
C PRO A 516 -21.29 -27.83 -2.56
N VAL A 517 -21.13 -26.51 -2.57
CA VAL A 517 -20.05 -25.82 -3.27
C VAL A 517 -18.81 -25.86 -2.39
N LEU A 518 -17.67 -26.32 -2.94
CA LEU A 518 -16.41 -26.47 -2.21
C LEU A 518 -15.42 -25.41 -2.67
N VAL A 519 -14.83 -24.68 -1.71
CA VAL A 519 -13.75 -23.73 -1.97
C VAL A 519 -12.64 -23.90 -0.90
N PRO A 520 -11.40 -24.25 -1.26
CA PRO A 520 -10.95 -24.61 -2.60
C PRO A 520 -11.67 -25.85 -3.14
N GLY A 521 -11.92 -25.86 -4.45
CA GLY A 521 -12.50 -27.00 -5.17
C GLY A 521 -11.55 -28.18 -5.28
N ASP A 522 -12.08 -29.34 -5.67
CA ASP A 522 -11.30 -30.57 -5.88
C ASP A 522 -10.28 -30.39 -7.02
N GLY A 523 -9.00 -30.52 -6.69
CA GLY A 523 -7.87 -30.32 -7.59
C GLY A 523 -7.52 -28.85 -7.85
N GLN A 524 -8.11 -27.89 -7.13
CA GLN A 524 -7.78 -26.47 -7.30
C GLN A 524 -6.29 -26.22 -6.98
N THR A 525 -5.63 -25.41 -7.81
CA THR A 525 -4.22 -25.05 -7.67
C THR A 525 -4.06 -23.55 -7.47
N GLY A 526 -2.96 -23.12 -6.87
CA GLY A 526 -2.69 -21.69 -6.65
C GLY A 526 -3.51 -21.11 -5.51
N VAL A 527 -3.89 -21.95 -4.53
CA VAL A 527 -4.64 -21.49 -3.35
C VAL A 527 -3.69 -20.67 -2.46
N PRO A 528 -4.09 -19.49 -1.96
CA PRO A 528 -3.28 -18.76 -1.01
C PRO A 528 -2.92 -19.60 0.22
N THR A 529 -1.81 -19.28 0.88
CA THR A 529 -1.37 -20.03 2.07
C THR A 529 -2.03 -19.56 3.35
N THR A 530 -2.49 -18.31 3.36
CA THR A 530 -2.83 -17.57 4.57
C THR A 530 -4.16 -16.87 4.37
N PHE A 531 -4.96 -16.82 5.42
CA PHE A 531 -6.10 -15.93 5.54
C PHE A 531 -5.60 -14.57 6.03
N LEU A 532 -5.61 -13.58 5.14
CA LEU A 532 -5.29 -12.19 5.45
C LEU A 532 -6.60 -11.46 5.74
N ASP A 533 -6.89 -11.26 7.02
CA ASP A 533 -8.24 -10.98 7.51
C ASP A 533 -8.52 -9.51 7.84
N ASN A 534 -9.68 -9.03 7.38
CA ASN A 534 -10.39 -7.81 7.79
C ASN A 534 -11.90 -8.05 7.99
N GLU A 535 -12.36 -9.30 8.06
CA GLU A 535 -13.77 -9.67 8.16
C GLU A 535 -14.40 -9.21 9.46
N LEU A 536 -15.62 -8.71 9.32
CA LEU A 536 -16.49 -8.41 10.44
C LEU A 536 -17.87 -9.02 10.16
N PRO A 537 -18.35 -9.99 10.96
CA PRO A 537 -17.71 -10.57 12.15
C PRO A 537 -16.47 -11.42 11.84
N ASP A 538 -15.54 -11.48 12.81
CA ASP A 538 -14.34 -12.31 12.73
C ASP A 538 -14.72 -13.81 12.77
N PRO A 539 -14.28 -14.64 11.81
CA PRO A 539 -14.55 -16.08 11.78
C PRO A 539 -13.69 -16.86 12.80
N LEU A 540 -12.65 -16.26 13.35
CA LEU A 540 -11.74 -16.86 14.32
C LEU A 540 -12.14 -16.51 15.76
N PRO A 541 -11.73 -17.33 16.76
CA PRO A 541 -11.92 -16.99 18.16
C PRO A 541 -11.24 -15.66 18.51
N HIS A 542 -11.88 -14.86 19.37
CA HIS A 542 -11.31 -13.59 19.84
C HIS A 542 -9.87 -13.74 20.35
N GLY A 543 -9.00 -12.84 19.88
CA GLY A 543 -7.59 -12.79 20.26
C GLY A 543 -6.69 -13.75 19.49
N THR A 544 -7.20 -14.43 18.45
CA THR A 544 -6.38 -15.24 17.56
C THR A 544 -5.49 -14.34 16.69
N PRO A 545 -4.19 -14.67 16.52
CA PRO A 545 -3.34 -13.94 15.58
C PRO A 545 -3.88 -13.99 14.15
N ARG A 546 -3.82 -12.88 13.41
CA ARG A 546 -4.27 -12.77 12.00
C ARG A 546 -3.27 -13.41 11.01
N ASN A 547 -2.99 -14.68 11.21
CA ASN A 547 -2.11 -15.46 10.34
C ASN A 547 -2.59 -16.92 10.15
N ALA A 548 -3.89 -17.16 10.29
CA ALA A 548 -4.48 -18.47 10.03
C ALA A 548 -4.23 -18.94 8.58
N GLY A 549 -4.29 -20.24 8.35
CA GLY A 549 -4.23 -20.78 7.00
C GLY A 549 -5.49 -20.46 6.21
N PHE A 550 -5.38 -20.48 4.88
CA PHE A 550 -6.48 -20.15 3.97
C PHE A 550 -7.79 -20.92 4.30
N PRO A 551 -8.97 -20.27 4.27
CA PRO A 551 -10.21 -20.91 4.68
C PRO A 551 -10.70 -21.92 3.65
N VAL A 552 -11.00 -23.14 4.12
CA VAL A 552 -11.71 -24.17 3.34
C VAL A 552 -13.18 -24.13 3.70
N THR A 553 -14.07 -23.94 2.73
CA THR A 553 -15.52 -23.87 2.93
C THR A 553 -16.27 -24.93 2.13
N ALA A 554 -17.40 -25.36 2.70
CA ALA A 554 -18.40 -26.19 2.04
C ALA A 554 -19.78 -25.55 2.25
N THR A 555 -20.31 -24.90 1.21
CA THR A 555 -21.59 -24.19 1.25
C THR A 555 -22.71 -25.10 0.78
N PHE A 556 -23.59 -25.49 1.70
CA PHE A 556 -24.73 -26.37 1.41
C PHE A 556 -25.95 -25.57 0.94
N PRO A 557 -26.91 -26.19 0.21
CA PRO A 557 -28.15 -25.50 -0.14
C PRO A 557 -28.85 -24.94 1.11
N GLU A 558 -29.24 -23.67 1.09
CA GLU A 558 -29.80 -22.98 2.26
C GLU A 558 -31.03 -23.70 2.85
N ALA A 559 -31.83 -24.34 1.99
CA ALA A 559 -33.02 -25.07 2.40
C ALA A 559 -32.76 -26.44 3.05
N ALA A 560 -31.52 -26.95 3.04
CA ALA A 560 -31.14 -28.27 3.58
C ALA A 560 -30.81 -28.20 5.08
N SER A 561 -31.21 -29.21 5.85
CA SER A 561 -30.79 -29.36 7.24
C SER A 561 -29.44 -30.07 7.30
N VAL A 562 -28.41 -29.38 7.80
CA VAL A 562 -27.04 -29.91 7.86
C VAL A 562 -26.56 -30.01 9.30
N ARG A 563 -26.00 -31.16 9.66
CA ARG A 563 -25.24 -31.35 10.90
C ARG A 563 -23.85 -31.86 10.55
N LEU A 564 -22.84 -31.04 10.79
CA LEU A 564 -21.44 -31.43 10.62
C LEU A 564 -21.08 -32.53 11.61
N THR A 565 -20.41 -33.59 11.15
CA THR A 565 -19.92 -34.69 11.99
C THR A 565 -18.40 -34.81 11.99
N GLY A 566 -17.72 -34.21 11.01
CA GLY A 566 -16.27 -34.09 10.96
C GLY A 566 -15.83 -33.19 9.80
N PHE A 567 -14.77 -32.42 10.03
CA PHE A 567 -14.14 -31.58 9.00
C PHE A 567 -12.65 -31.47 9.36
N SER A 568 -11.80 -32.09 8.55
CA SER A 568 -10.35 -32.14 8.80
C SER A 568 -9.56 -31.81 7.56
N LEU A 569 -8.34 -31.31 7.79
CA LEU A 569 -7.34 -30.99 6.78
C LEU A 569 -6.09 -31.81 7.07
N HIS A 570 -5.50 -32.43 6.06
CA HIS A 570 -4.33 -33.28 6.19
C HIS A 570 -3.20 -32.82 5.26
N ASP A 571 -1.98 -32.88 5.76
CA ASP A 571 -0.76 -32.57 5.01
C ASP A 571 -0.34 -33.76 4.10
N PRO A 572 0.70 -33.62 3.26
CA PRO A 572 1.15 -34.70 2.37
C PRO A 572 1.61 -35.99 3.09
N SER A 573 1.94 -35.93 4.39
CA SER A 573 2.29 -37.10 5.18
C SER A 573 1.06 -37.86 5.72
N GLY A 574 -0.13 -37.27 5.57
CA GLY A 574 -1.39 -37.75 6.14
C GLY A 574 -1.63 -37.23 7.57
N ALA A 575 -0.73 -36.42 8.12
CA ALA A 575 -0.93 -35.82 9.43
C ALA A 575 -2.02 -34.75 9.38
N GLU A 576 -2.92 -34.78 10.36
CA GLU A 576 -3.96 -33.76 10.50
C GLU A 576 -3.35 -32.40 10.88
N VAL A 577 -3.80 -31.36 10.19
CA VAL A 577 -3.43 -29.97 10.45
C VAL A 577 -4.39 -29.41 11.49
N ALA A 578 -3.87 -28.88 12.59
CA ALA A 578 -4.69 -28.25 13.61
C ALA A 578 -5.46 -27.05 13.03
N ALA A 579 -6.77 -27.03 13.22
CA ALA A 579 -7.66 -26.07 12.58
C ALA A 579 -8.86 -25.69 13.46
N TYR A 580 -9.36 -24.49 13.24
CA TYR A 580 -10.66 -24.03 13.69
C TYR A 580 -11.74 -24.51 12.72
N THR A 581 -12.92 -24.85 13.24
CA THR A 581 -14.06 -25.27 12.42
C THR A 581 -15.31 -24.49 12.77
N LEU A 582 -16.02 -24.00 11.75
CA LEU A 582 -17.33 -23.39 11.86
C LEU A 582 -18.38 -24.35 11.32
N SER A 583 -19.44 -24.56 12.09
CA SER A 583 -20.54 -25.45 11.69
C SER A 583 -21.58 -24.70 10.85
N PRO A 584 -22.25 -25.36 9.89
CA PRO A 584 -23.36 -24.77 9.14
C PRO A 584 -24.50 -24.28 10.04
N GLY A 585 -25.06 -23.13 9.68
CA GLY A 585 -26.19 -22.49 10.36
C GLY A 585 -26.77 -21.34 9.54
N SER A 586 -27.78 -20.66 10.09
CA SER A 586 -28.41 -19.53 9.40
C SER A 586 -27.52 -18.29 9.34
N GLY A 587 -26.59 -18.14 10.29
CA GLY A 587 -25.68 -16.98 10.37
C GLY A 587 -24.45 -17.07 9.46
N ASN A 588 -24.27 -18.18 8.73
CA ASN A 588 -23.16 -18.39 7.79
C ASN A 588 -23.66 -19.05 6.49
N GLU A 589 -24.91 -18.77 6.13
CA GLU A 589 -25.52 -19.21 4.87
C GLU A 589 -25.43 -20.73 4.65
N ASN A 590 -25.61 -21.51 5.72
CA ASN A 590 -25.51 -22.96 5.73
C ASN A 590 -24.14 -23.50 5.26
N SER A 591 -23.06 -22.76 5.54
CA SER A 591 -21.69 -23.12 5.18
C SER A 591 -20.91 -23.71 6.34
N ALA A 592 -20.14 -24.76 6.08
CA ALA A 592 -19.10 -25.22 7.00
C ALA A 592 -17.77 -24.56 6.60
N SER A 593 -16.94 -24.18 7.57
CA SER A 593 -15.61 -23.60 7.32
C SER A 593 -14.54 -24.29 8.16
N LEU A 594 -13.32 -24.36 7.63
CA LEU A 594 -12.13 -24.85 8.31
C LEU A 594 -10.95 -23.91 8.03
N LEU A 595 -10.27 -23.46 9.09
CA LEU A 595 -9.11 -22.57 9.00
C LEU A 595 -7.96 -23.14 9.82
N ALA A 596 -6.81 -23.40 9.19
CA ALA A 596 -5.64 -23.90 9.93
C ALA A 596 -5.14 -22.87 10.95
N HIS A 597 -4.61 -23.30 12.10
CA HIS A 597 -4.12 -22.41 13.16
C HIS A 597 -2.94 -21.52 12.74
N GLY A 598 -2.31 -21.80 11.62
CA GLY A 598 -1.24 -21.00 11.05
C GLY A 598 -1.15 -21.18 9.53
N PRO A 599 -0.23 -20.46 8.87
CA PRO A 599 -0.13 -20.46 7.42
C PRO A 599 0.13 -21.87 6.88
N LEU A 600 -0.50 -22.18 5.76
CA LEU A 600 -0.23 -23.39 5.00
C LEU A 600 1.15 -23.28 4.33
N LYS A 601 1.78 -24.41 4.04
CA LYS A 601 3.04 -24.43 3.28
C LYS A 601 2.75 -24.12 1.82
N ALA A 602 3.57 -23.30 1.18
CA ALA A 602 3.51 -23.04 -0.26
C ALA A 602 3.74 -24.31 -1.09
N ALA A 603 3.24 -24.34 -2.33
CA ALA A 603 3.39 -25.43 -3.30
C ALA A 603 3.12 -26.84 -2.72
N THR A 604 2.13 -26.96 -1.82
CA THR A 604 1.86 -28.16 -1.04
C THR A 604 0.46 -28.68 -1.32
N VAL A 605 0.34 -30.00 -1.48
CA VAL A 605 -0.94 -30.68 -1.65
C VAL A 605 -1.56 -30.96 -0.29
N TYR A 606 -2.74 -30.43 -0.03
CA TYR A 606 -3.53 -30.73 1.16
C TYR A 606 -4.74 -31.59 0.81
N THR A 607 -5.11 -32.48 1.72
CA THR A 607 -6.32 -33.33 1.60
C THR A 607 -7.35 -32.90 2.61
N VAL A 608 -8.58 -32.67 2.16
CA VAL A 608 -9.71 -32.30 3.01
C VAL A 608 -10.63 -33.49 3.15
N HIS A 609 -11.12 -33.75 4.36
CA HIS A 609 -12.18 -34.74 4.62
C HIS A 609 -13.34 -34.08 5.36
N LEU A 610 -14.54 -34.18 4.79
CA LEU A 610 -15.77 -33.65 5.37
C LEU A 610 -16.82 -34.76 5.49
N THR A 611 -17.37 -34.88 6.69
CA THR A 611 -18.54 -35.74 6.96
C THR A 611 -19.66 -34.92 7.59
N ALA A 612 -20.88 -35.17 7.14
CA ALA A 612 -22.07 -34.51 7.65
C ALA A 612 -23.32 -35.40 7.54
N VAL A 613 -24.39 -34.97 8.20
CA VAL A 613 -25.75 -35.48 7.97
C VAL A 613 -26.56 -34.38 7.30
N VAL A 614 -26.97 -34.59 6.04
CA VAL A 614 -27.73 -33.64 5.21
C VAL A 614 -29.13 -34.21 4.99
N ASP A 615 -30.15 -33.52 5.49
CA ASP A 615 -31.56 -33.97 5.47
C ASP A 615 -31.73 -35.43 5.95
N GLY A 616 -30.99 -35.78 7.00
CA GLY A 616 -31.01 -37.12 7.61
C GLY A 616 -30.21 -38.19 6.85
N ARG A 617 -29.53 -37.84 5.74
CA ARG A 617 -28.68 -38.76 4.97
C ARG A 617 -27.20 -38.50 5.24
N PRO A 618 -26.36 -39.54 5.31
CA PRO A 618 -24.93 -39.36 5.46
C PRO A 618 -24.35 -38.71 4.20
N TYR A 619 -23.46 -37.75 4.41
CA TYR A 619 -22.61 -37.11 3.40
C TYR A 619 -21.16 -37.32 3.82
N ASP A 620 -20.33 -37.80 2.89
CA ASP A 620 -18.91 -38.08 3.09
C ASP A 620 -18.16 -37.71 1.82
N ARG A 621 -17.21 -36.78 1.94
CA ARG A 621 -16.44 -36.26 0.82
C ARG A 621 -14.99 -36.05 1.21
N THR A 622 -14.10 -36.58 0.37
CA THR A 622 -12.66 -36.28 0.41
C THR A 622 -12.26 -35.61 -0.89
N TRP A 623 -11.42 -34.57 -0.82
CA TRP A 623 -10.86 -33.90 -1.99
C TRP A 623 -9.49 -33.29 -1.68
N THR A 624 -8.81 -32.78 -2.71
CA THR A 624 -7.48 -32.18 -2.55
C THR A 624 -7.40 -30.78 -3.15
N PHE A 625 -6.44 -29.98 -2.70
CA PHE A 625 -6.06 -28.72 -3.35
C PHE A 625 -4.56 -28.48 -3.19
N VAL A 626 -4.02 -27.55 -3.99
CA VAL A 626 -2.59 -27.19 -4.01
C VAL A 626 -2.43 -25.70 -3.73
N THR A 627 -1.63 -25.38 -2.71
CA THR A 627 -1.25 -24.00 -2.39
C THR A 627 -0.30 -23.41 -3.44
N GLN A 628 -0.29 -22.09 -3.58
CA GLN A 628 0.54 -21.33 -4.51
C GLN A 628 2.04 -21.46 -4.27
#